data_AF-A0A2W6PBS6-F1
#
_entry.id   AF-A0A2W6PBS6-F1
#
_cell.length_a   1.000
_cell.length_b   1.000
_cell.length_c   1.000
_cell.angle_alpha   90.00
_cell.angle_beta   90.00
_cell.angle_gamma   90.00
#
_symmetry.space_group_name_H-M   'P 1'
#
loop_
_entity.id
_entity.type
_entity.pdbx_description
1 polymer ?
#
loop_
_entity_poly.entity_id
_entity_poly.type
_entity_poly.pdbx_seq_one_letter_code
_entity_poly.pdbx_strand_id
1 'polypeptide(L)'
;MQTQVLFEHPLNEKMRTWLRIEFLIQQLTVNLPIADHAGALHFFRNVSELLDVFERGEVRTELLKELDRQQRKLQTWIGVPGVDQSRIEALIQQLKAAGSVLISAPRIGQFLREDRLIALVRQRLSIPGGCCSFDLPTLHIWLHLPQAQRDSQVETWIASLNPLTQALTMVLDLIRQSAPFRKQTSLNGVYQDTGGA
;
A
#
# COMPACT_ATOMS: atom_id res chain seq x y z
N MET A 1 15.71 24.42 4.26
CA MET A 1 15.36 23.21 5.04
C MET A 1 13.96 23.42 5.59
N GLN A 2 13.02 22.51 5.32
CA GLN A 2 11.70 22.53 5.97
C GLN A 2 11.86 22.09 7.43
N THR A 3 11.29 22.85 8.38
CA THR A 3 11.42 22.63 9.83
C THR A 3 10.17 22.00 10.44
N GLN A 4 9.26 21.48 9.61
CA GLN A 4 7.99 20.91 10.03
C GLN A 4 8.02 19.39 9.87
N VAL A 5 7.36 18.68 10.79
CA VAL A 5 7.19 17.22 10.76
C VAL A 5 5.70 16.91 10.60
N LEU A 6 5.36 16.06 9.64
CA LEU A 6 3.98 15.62 9.38
C LEU A 6 3.68 14.35 10.18
N PHE A 7 2.52 14.33 10.84
CA PHE A 7 2.01 13.16 11.55
C PHE A 7 0.65 12.77 10.98
N GLU A 8 0.49 11.51 10.59
CA GLU A 8 -0.80 10.93 10.23
C GLU A 8 -1.28 10.00 11.35
N HIS A 9 -2.56 10.09 11.70
CA HIS A 9 -3.19 9.22 12.69
C HIS A 9 -4.52 8.68 12.17
N PRO A 10 -4.70 7.35 12.08
CA PRO A 10 -5.95 6.77 11.63
C PRO A 10 -7.05 6.90 12.69
N LEU A 11 -8.16 7.56 12.35
CA LEU A 11 -9.32 7.71 13.25
C LEU A 11 -10.25 6.49 13.28
N ASN A 12 -9.99 5.47 12.44
CA ASN A 12 -10.74 4.21 12.42
C ASN A 12 -9.86 3.06 11.90
N GLU A 13 -10.30 1.82 12.12
CA GLU A 13 -9.50 0.63 11.77
C GLU A 13 -9.32 0.44 10.26
N LYS A 14 -10.27 0.92 9.46
CA LYS A 14 -10.18 0.92 8.00
C LYS A 14 -8.99 1.76 7.53
N MET A 15 -8.88 3.00 8.01
CA MET A 15 -7.76 3.88 7.71
C MET A 15 -6.44 3.33 8.25
N ARG A 16 -6.45 2.71 9.44
CA ARG A 16 -5.26 2.06 10.00
C ARG A 16 -4.73 0.97 9.08
N THR A 17 -5.63 0.13 8.56
CA THR A 17 -5.28 -0.95 7.64
C THR A 17 -4.73 -0.39 6.32
N TRP A 18 -5.34 0.65 5.77
CA TRP A 18 -4.89 1.29 4.54
C TRP A 18 -3.51 1.94 4.65
N LEU A 19 -3.24 2.69 5.71
CA LEU A 19 -1.92 3.29 5.94
C LEU A 19 -0.83 2.22 6.13
N ARG A 20 -1.15 1.10 6.79
CA ARG A 20 -0.23 -0.04 6.90
C ARG A 20 0.08 -0.65 5.54
N ILE A 21 -0.95 -0.90 4.72
CA ILE A 21 -0.77 -1.48 3.38
C ILE A 21 0.03 -0.52 2.49
N GLU A 22 -0.29 0.78 2.50
CA GLU A 22 0.43 1.79 1.74
C GLU A 22 1.92 1.79 2.10
N PHE A 23 2.24 1.86 3.40
CA PHE A 23 3.61 1.80 3.88
C PHE A 23 4.33 0.54 3.41
N LEU A 24 3.74 -0.63 3.62
CA LEU A 24 4.37 -1.91 3.27
C LEU A 24 4.58 -2.06 1.75
N ILE A 25 3.64 -1.60 0.92
CA ILE A 25 3.80 -1.60 -0.55
C ILE A 25 4.96 -0.69 -0.96
N GLN A 26 5.06 0.52 -0.38
CA GLN A 26 6.17 1.43 -0.67
C GLN A 26 7.52 0.80 -0.31
N GLN A 27 7.61 0.11 0.84
CA GLN A 27 8.84 -0.56 1.30
C GLN A 27 9.37 -1.61 0.32
N LEU A 28 8.52 -2.22 -0.52
CA LEU A 28 8.96 -3.20 -1.53
C LEU A 28 9.91 -2.62 -2.59
N THR A 29 9.88 -1.30 -2.78
CA THR A 29 10.65 -0.61 -3.82
C THR A 29 11.88 0.14 -3.30
N VAL A 30 11.97 0.37 -1.99
CA VAL A 30 12.99 1.26 -1.37
C VAL A 30 14.43 0.77 -1.57
N ASN A 31 14.65 -0.54 -1.45
CA ASN A 31 15.98 -1.15 -1.48
C ASN A 31 16.22 -1.99 -2.75
N LEU A 32 15.54 -1.66 -3.85
CA LEU A 32 15.80 -2.29 -5.14
C LEU A 32 17.06 -1.70 -5.80
N PRO A 33 17.84 -2.49 -6.56
CA PRO A 33 17.65 -3.92 -6.84
C PRO A 33 18.08 -4.83 -5.69
N ILE A 34 17.51 -6.05 -5.62
CA ILE A 34 17.91 -7.03 -4.60
C ILE A 34 19.24 -7.65 -4.99
N ALA A 35 20.32 -7.22 -4.33
CA ALA A 35 21.68 -7.67 -4.59
C ALA A 35 22.26 -8.57 -3.48
N ASP A 36 21.73 -8.48 -2.27
CA ASP A 36 22.29 -9.16 -1.10
C ASP A 36 21.21 -9.75 -0.18
N HIS A 37 21.67 -10.41 0.87
CA HIS A 37 20.81 -11.08 1.84
C HIS A 37 19.95 -10.09 2.63
N ALA A 38 20.49 -8.91 2.96
CA ALA A 38 19.76 -7.88 3.69
C ALA A 38 18.58 -7.33 2.86
N GLY A 39 18.82 -6.97 1.59
CA GLY A 39 17.79 -6.52 0.66
C GLY A 39 16.72 -7.58 0.42
N ALA A 40 17.10 -8.85 0.29
CA ALA A 40 16.14 -9.94 0.14
C ALA A 40 15.26 -10.11 1.38
N LEU A 41 15.84 -10.14 2.58
CA LEU A 41 15.06 -10.28 3.81
C LEU A 41 14.15 -9.06 4.06
N HIS A 42 14.62 -7.86 3.73
CA HIS A 42 13.78 -6.65 3.75
C HIS A 42 12.55 -6.83 2.86
N PHE A 43 12.75 -7.24 1.60
CA PHE A 43 11.66 -7.45 0.65
C PHE A 43 10.68 -8.54 1.14
N PHE A 44 11.18 -9.73 1.47
CA PHE A 44 10.31 -10.85 1.86
C PHE A 44 9.60 -10.63 3.21
N ARG A 45 10.17 -9.85 4.14
CA ARG A 45 9.47 -9.44 5.37
C ARG A 45 8.26 -8.55 5.05
N ASN A 46 8.45 -7.52 4.25
CA ASN A 46 7.35 -6.63 3.85
C ASN A 46 6.26 -7.38 3.06
N VAL A 47 6.64 -8.30 2.16
CA VAL A 47 5.69 -9.20 1.50
C VAL A 47 4.93 -10.07 2.51
N SER A 48 5.63 -10.65 3.49
CA SER A 48 4.97 -11.48 4.51
C SER A 48 3.96 -10.68 5.31
N GLU A 49 4.33 -9.49 5.79
CA GLU A 49 3.45 -8.63 6.57
C GLU A 49 2.24 -8.17 5.75
N LEU A 50 2.40 -7.89 4.45
CA LEU A 50 1.28 -7.62 3.54
C LEU A 50 0.31 -8.81 3.46
N LEU A 51 0.84 -10.02 3.27
CA LEU A 51 0.02 -11.23 3.19
C LEU A 51 -0.74 -11.48 4.50
N ASP A 52 -0.12 -11.23 5.64
CA ASP A 52 -0.75 -11.37 6.97
C ASP A 52 -1.89 -10.35 7.17
N VAL A 53 -1.74 -9.13 6.63
CA VAL A 53 -2.83 -8.12 6.62
C VAL A 53 -3.98 -8.56 5.71
N PHE A 54 -3.68 -9.11 4.51
CA PHE A 54 -4.70 -9.59 3.58
C PHE A 54 -5.49 -10.80 4.10
N GLU A 55 -4.93 -11.58 5.03
CA GLU A 55 -5.63 -12.72 5.63
C GLU A 55 -6.66 -12.31 6.68
N ARG A 56 -6.51 -11.12 7.29
CA ARG A 56 -7.36 -10.66 8.40
C ARG A 56 -8.60 -9.89 7.97
N GLY A 57 -8.72 -9.47 6.72
CA GLY A 57 -9.84 -8.62 6.31
C GLY A 57 -10.07 -8.50 4.80
N GLU A 58 -11.27 -8.04 4.45
CA GLU A 58 -11.68 -7.84 3.07
C GLU A 58 -11.27 -6.46 2.53
N VAL A 59 -9.97 -6.29 2.27
CA VAL A 59 -9.40 -5.03 1.74
C VAL A 59 -10.08 -4.61 0.43
N ARG A 60 -10.35 -5.57 -0.47
CA ARG A 60 -10.99 -5.30 -1.76
C ARG A 60 -12.35 -4.64 -1.60
N THR A 61 -13.24 -5.27 -0.84
CA THR A 61 -14.62 -4.84 -0.68
C THR A 61 -14.70 -3.43 -0.09
N GLU A 62 -13.91 -3.17 0.95
CA GLU A 62 -13.86 -1.85 1.60
C GLU A 62 -13.26 -0.76 0.71
N LEU A 63 -12.25 -1.10 -0.10
CA LEU A 63 -11.65 -0.14 -1.02
C LEU A 63 -12.57 0.19 -2.21
N LEU A 64 -13.33 -0.79 -2.73
CA LEU A 64 -14.34 -0.56 -3.76
C LEU A 64 -15.45 0.36 -3.26
N LYS A 65 -15.97 0.14 -2.03
CA LYS A 65 -16.94 1.05 -1.40
C LYS A 65 -16.40 2.47 -1.28
N GLU A 66 -15.12 2.61 -0.94
CA GLU A 66 -14.49 3.92 -0.80
C GLU A 66 -14.29 4.62 -2.15
N LEU A 67 -13.88 3.89 -3.20
CA LEU A 67 -13.81 4.44 -4.56
C LEU A 67 -15.17 5.01 -5.00
N ASP A 68 -16.27 4.29 -4.74
CA ASP A 68 -17.63 4.78 -5.01
C ASP A 68 -17.99 6.00 -4.15
N ARG A 69 -17.59 6.01 -2.87
CA ARG A 69 -17.78 7.16 -1.98
C ARG A 69 -17.06 8.40 -2.50
N GLN A 70 -15.81 8.26 -2.96
CA GLN A 70 -15.03 9.35 -3.52
C GLN A 70 -15.62 9.86 -4.84
N GLN A 71 -16.11 8.97 -5.71
CA GLN A 71 -16.83 9.37 -6.92
C GLN A 71 -18.06 10.24 -6.59
N ARG A 72 -18.88 9.83 -5.62
CA ARG A 72 -20.06 10.62 -5.19
C ARG A 72 -19.65 11.97 -4.59
N LYS A 73 -18.58 12.02 -3.79
CA LYS A 73 -18.04 13.27 -3.24
C LYS A 73 -17.55 14.21 -4.35
N LEU A 74 -16.86 13.70 -5.37
CA LEU A 74 -16.42 14.52 -6.51
C LEU A 74 -17.60 15.04 -7.32
N GLN A 75 -18.66 14.23 -7.49
CA GLN A 75 -19.86 14.63 -8.21
C GLN A 75 -20.55 15.87 -7.60
N THR A 76 -20.47 16.08 -6.28
CA THR A 76 -21.10 17.25 -5.63
C THR A 76 -20.41 18.58 -5.96
N TRP A 77 -19.19 18.54 -6.49
CA TRP A 77 -18.45 19.74 -6.91
C TRP A 77 -18.76 20.16 -8.35
N ILE A 78 -19.46 19.32 -9.12
CA ILE A 78 -19.88 19.67 -10.48
C ILE A 78 -20.94 20.77 -10.41
N GLY A 79 -20.73 21.82 -11.22
CA GLY A 79 -21.60 23.01 -11.23
C GLY A 79 -21.25 24.08 -10.19
N VAL A 80 -20.27 23.86 -9.31
CA VAL A 80 -19.78 24.89 -8.38
C VAL A 80 -18.95 25.93 -9.15
N PRO A 81 -19.25 27.24 -9.04
CA PRO A 81 -18.48 28.29 -9.71
C PRO A 81 -17.00 28.28 -9.29
N GLY A 82 -16.10 28.44 -10.27
CA GLY A 82 -14.65 28.48 -10.04
C GLY A 82 -13.97 27.10 -9.91
N VAL A 83 -14.71 26.00 -10.04
CA VAL A 83 -14.17 24.64 -10.02
C VAL A 83 -13.82 24.17 -11.41
N ASP A 84 -12.66 23.50 -11.55
CA ASP A 84 -12.24 22.85 -12.79
C ASP A 84 -13.01 21.54 -13.01
N GLN A 85 -14.07 21.62 -13.83
CA GLN A 85 -14.95 20.48 -14.13
C GLN A 85 -14.21 19.37 -14.89
N SER A 86 -13.32 19.74 -15.82
CA SER A 86 -12.58 18.77 -16.65
C SER A 86 -11.70 17.86 -15.80
N ARG A 87 -11.05 18.44 -14.77
CA ARG A 87 -10.21 17.70 -13.84
C ARG A 87 -11.01 16.78 -12.93
N ILE A 88 -12.19 17.22 -12.48
CA ILE A 88 -13.10 16.38 -11.68
C ILE A 88 -13.58 15.18 -12.49
N GLU A 89 -14.03 15.39 -13.72
CA GLU A 89 -14.51 14.32 -14.59
C GLU A 89 -13.38 13.32 -14.88
N ALA A 90 -12.17 13.79 -15.16
CA ALA A 90 -11.00 12.93 -15.34
C ALA A 90 -10.70 12.09 -14.08
N LEU A 91 -10.74 12.68 -12.89
CA LEU A 91 -10.56 11.95 -11.63
C LEU A 91 -11.66 10.89 -11.41
N ILE A 92 -12.93 11.23 -11.70
CA ILE A 92 -14.03 10.26 -11.61
C ILE A 92 -13.80 9.08 -12.56
N GLN A 93 -13.33 9.32 -13.78
CA GLN A 93 -13.01 8.25 -14.73
C GLN A 93 -11.84 7.38 -14.24
N GLN A 94 -10.80 7.98 -13.65
CA GLN A 94 -9.69 7.24 -13.04
C GLN A 94 -10.16 6.34 -11.89
N LEU A 95 -11.03 6.83 -11.01
CA LEU A 95 -11.62 6.04 -9.92
C LEU A 95 -12.44 4.86 -10.46
N LYS A 96 -13.26 5.08 -11.50
CA LYS A 96 -14.03 4.01 -12.16
C LYS A 96 -13.13 2.96 -12.78
N ALA A 97 -12.09 3.39 -13.51
CA ALA A 97 -11.15 2.48 -14.14
C ALA A 97 -10.42 1.61 -13.11
N ALA A 98 -9.89 2.19 -12.04
CA ALA A 98 -9.24 1.41 -10.99
C ALA A 98 -10.21 0.49 -10.24
N GLY A 99 -11.46 0.93 -10.02
CA GLY A 99 -12.51 0.09 -9.49
C GLY A 99 -12.76 -1.14 -10.36
N SER A 100 -12.88 -0.96 -11.68
CA SER A 100 -13.04 -2.05 -12.64
C SER A 100 -11.85 -3.01 -12.63
N VAL A 101 -10.63 -2.48 -12.66
CA VAL A 101 -9.39 -3.29 -12.58
C VAL A 101 -9.33 -4.10 -11.28
N LEU A 102 -9.67 -3.47 -10.15
CA LEU A 102 -9.68 -4.12 -8.83
C LEU A 102 -10.75 -5.21 -8.70
N ILE A 103 -11.92 -5.02 -9.33
CA ILE A 103 -12.98 -6.04 -9.40
C ILE A 103 -12.50 -7.25 -10.21
N SER A 104 -11.90 -7.03 -11.38
CA SER A 104 -11.42 -8.10 -12.26
C SER A 104 -10.16 -8.80 -11.75
N ALA A 105 -9.47 -8.20 -10.78
CA ALA A 105 -8.21 -8.75 -10.28
C ALA A 105 -8.41 -10.10 -9.58
N PRO A 106 -7.46 -11.05 -9.75
CA PRO A 106 -7.42 -12.29 -8.95
C PRO A 106 -7.29 -11.95 -7.46
N ARG A 107 -7.51 -12.93 -6.58
CA ARG A 107 -7.50 -12.71 -5.13
C ARG A 107 -6.21 -11.99 -4.72
N ILE A 108 -6.35 -10.92 -3.96
CA ILE A 108 -5.22 -10.04 -3.58
C ILE A 108 -4.15 -10.87 -2.86
N GLY A 109 -2.91 -10.72 -3.32
CA GLY A 109 -1.75 -11.44 -2.78
C GLY A 109 -1.70 -12.94 -3.11
N GLN A 110 -2.62 -13.48 -3.92
CA GLN A 110 -2.61 -14.90 -4.30
C GLN A 110 -1.31 -15.29 -5.01
N PHE A 111 -0.90 -14.50 -6.00
CA PHE A 111 0.35 -14.73 -6.74
C PHE A 111 1.57 -14.85 -5.81
N LEU A 112 1.68 -13.95 -4.82
CA LEU A 112 2.77 -13.96 -3.84
C LEU A 112 2.67 -15.14 -2.86
N ARG A 113 1.44 -15.56 -2.51
CA ARG A 113 1.21 -16.68 -1.61
C ARG A 113 1.55 -18.02 -2.25
N GLU A 114 1.33 -18.14 -3.55
CA GLU A 114 1.61 -19.33 -4.35
C GLU A 114 3.07 -19.42 -4.80
N ASP A 115 3.83 -18.33 -4.70
CA ASP A 115 5.25 -18.33 -5.01
C ASP A 115 6.06 -19.19 -4.02
N ARG A 116 6.80 -20.16 -4.57
CA ARG A 116 7.57 -21.13 -3.78
C ARG A 116 8.67 -20.48 -2.96
N LEU A 117 9.39 -19.49 -3.49
CA LEU A 117 10.49 -18.86 -2.77
C LEU A 117 9.94 -18.00 -1.63
N ILE A 118 8.91 -17.21 -1.89
CA ILE A 118 8.22 -16.42 -0.86
C ILE A 118 7.71 -17.33 0.25
N ALA A 119 7.03 -18.43 -0.08
CA ALA A 119 6.51 -19.38 0.91
C ALA A 119 7.62 -19.97 1.79
N LEU A 120 8.75 -20.37 1.20
CA LEU A 120 9.90 -20.93 1.94
C LEU A 120 10.51 -19.90 2.90
N VAL A 121 10.71 -18.65 2.45
CA VAL A 121 11.27 -17.60 3.31
C VAL A 121 10.30 -17.27 4.44
N ARG A 122 9.00 -17.11 4.14
CA ARG A 122 7.96 -16.78 5.14
C ARG A 122 7.90 -17.77 6.29
N GLN A 123 8.00 -19.07 6.03
CA GLN A 123 8.01 -20.11 7.08
C GLN A 123 9.14 -19.93 8.09
N ARG A 124 10.23 -19.27 7.71
CA ARG A 124 11.42 -19.04 8.56
C ARG A 124 11.45 -17.66 9.22
N LEU A 125 10.66 -16.69 8.74
CA LEU A 125 10.71 -15.31 9.22
C LEU A 125 10.34 -15.15 10.70
N SER A 126 9.55 -16.08 11.25
CA SER A 126 9.15 -16.13 12.66
C SER A 126 10.25 -16.63 13.60
N ILE A 127 11.31 -17.25 13.07
CA ILE A 127 12.41 -17.80 13.84
C ILE A 127 13.55 -16.77 13.88
N PRO A 128 13.95 -16.27 15.06
CA PRO A 128 15.13 -15.42 15.19
C PRO A 128 16.36 -16.13 14.61
N GLY A 129 17.04 -15.49 13.65
CA GLY A 129 18.18 -16.10 12.96
C GLY A 129 17.84 -17.24 11.99
N GLY A 130 16.57 -17.62 11.82
CA GLY A 130 16.17 -18.77 10.98
C GLY A 130 16.22 -18.54 9.48
N CYS A 131 16.61 -17.34 9.04
CA CYS A 131 16.76 -16.99 7.62
C CYS A 131 18.23 -16.95 7.18
N CYS A 132 19.13 -17.65 7.87
CA CYS A 132 20.53 -17.76 7.46
C CYS A 132 20.69 -18.58 6.18
N SER A 133 21.83 -18.46 5.51
CA SER A 133 22.10 -19.13 4.23
C SER A 133 22.02 -20.67 4.33
N PHE A 134 22.39 -21.26 5.47
CA PHE A 134 22.30 -22.71 5.69
C PHE A 134 20.88 -23.19 5.99
N ASP A 135 19.99 -22.33 6.49
CA ASP A 135 18.57 -22.66 6.73
C ASP A 135 17.70 -22.45 5.49
N LEU A 136 18.13 -21.53 4.60
CA LEU A 136 17.48 -21.18 3.34
C LEU A 136 18.46 -21.33 2.15
N PRO A 137 18.90 -22.56 1.81
CA PRO A 137 19.82 -22.79 0.69
C PRO A 137 19.22 -22.32 -0.65
N THR A 138 17.89 -22.42 -0.81
CA THR A 138 17.20 -21.91 -2.01
C THR A 138 17.35 -20.39 -2.16
N LEU A 139 17.21 -19.63 -1.07
CA LEU A 139 17.41 -18.18 -1.09
C LEU A 139 18.89 -17.84 -1.37
N HIS A 140 19.80 -18.60 -0.76
CA HIS A 140 21.23 -18.41 -0.99
C HIS A 140 21.60 -18.62 -2.46
N ILE A 141 21.11 -19.68 -3.11
CA ILE A 141 21.32 -19.92 -4.55
C ILE A 141 20.66 -18.82 -5.39
N TRP A 142 19.43 -18.41 -5.04
CA TRP A 142 18.72 -17.35 -5.75
C TRP A 142 19.49 -16.01 -5.78
N LEU A 143 20.16 -15.66 -4.68
CA LEU A 143 21.05 -14.49 -4.60
C LEU A 143 22.32 -14.60 -5.47
N HIS A 144 22.68 -15.79 -5.95
CA HIS A 144 23.80 -16.01 -6.86
C HIS A 144 23.39 -16.13 -8.32
N LEU A 145 22.09 -16.06 -8.63
CA LEU A 145 21.62 -15.97 -10.01
C LEU A 145 22.08 -14.65 -10.67
N PRO A 146 22.02 -14.52 -12.00
CA PRO A 146 22.22 -13.23 -12.66
C PRO A 146 21.21 -12.19 -12.15
N GLN A 147 21.67 -10.95 -11.91
CA GLN A 147 20.84 -9.87 -11.36
C GLN A 147 19.54 -9.66 -12.16
N ALA A 148 19.61 -9.71 -13.50
CA ALA A 148 18.44 -9.56 -14.37
C ALA A 148 17.33 -10.60 -14.11
N GLN A 149 17.69 -11.82 -13.70
CA GLN A 149 16.70 -12.84 -13.36
C GLN A 149 15.97 -12.50 -12.06
N ARG A 150 16.70 -11.98 -11.05
CA ARG A 150 16.10 -11.51 -9.80
C ARG A 150 15.19 -10.31 -10.06
N ASP A 151 15.65 -9.33 -10.84
CA ASP A 151 14.90 -8.12 -11.13
C ASP A 151 13.57 -8.45 -11.82
N SER A 152 13.59 -9.34 -12.82
CA SER A 152 12.38 -9.78 -13.52
C SER A 152 11.36 -10.46 -12.60
N GLN A 153 11.83 -11.29 -11.65
CA GLN A 153 10.95 -11.92 -10.67
C GLN A 153 10.36 -10.90 -9.69
N VAL A 154 11.20 -10.00 -9.18
CA VAL A 154 10.77 -8.92 -8.26
C VAL A 154 9.75 -8.00 -8.92
N GLU A 155 9.99 -7.60 -10.17
CA GLU A 155 9.04 -6.81 -10.96
C GLU A 155 7.70 -7.52 -11.08
N THR A 156 7.70 -8.83 -11.37
CA THR A 156 6.47 -9.62 -11.47
C THR A 156 5.73 -9.71 -10.13
N TRP A 157 6.45 -9.91 -9.03
CA TRP A 157 5.87 -9.93 -7.68
C TRP A 157 5.21 -8.59 -7.33
N ILE A 158 5.89 -7.47 -7.56
CA ILE A 158 5.35 -6.14 -7.28
C ILE A 158 4.16 -5.84 -8.20
N ALA A 159 4.28 -6.14 -9.50
CA ALA A 159 3.22 -5.89 -10.47
C ALA A 159 1.92 -6.64 -10.16
N SER A 160 1.99 -7.80 -9.50
CA SER A 160 0.81 -8.53 -9.04
C SER A 160 -0.07 -7.74 -8.06
N LEU A 161 0.49 -6.73 -7.39
CA LEU A 161 -0.20 -5.84 -6.45
C LEU A 161 -0.70 -4.54 -7.09
N ASN A 162 -0.46 -4.31 -8.39
CA ASN A 162 -0.85 -3.06 -9.07
C ASN A 162 -2.34 -2.72 -8.94
N PRO A 163 -3.30 -3.66 -9.09
CA PRO A 163 -4.72 -3.34 -8.91
C PRO A 163 -5.05 -2.75 -7.54
N LEU A 164 -4.43 -3.27 -6.48
CA LEU A 164 -4.59 -2.75 -5.12
C LEU A 164 -3.87 -1.41 -4.96
N THR A 165 -2.62 -1.34 -5.40
CA THR A 165 -1.75 -0.17 -5.25
C THR A 165 -2.37 1.07 -5.89
N GLN A 166 -2.88 0.94 -7.12
CA GLN A 166 -3.51 2.03 -7.84
C GLN A 166 -4.78 2.53 -7.11
N ALA A 167 -5.67 1.62 -6.74
CA ALA A 167 -6.91 1.97 -6.03
C ALA A 167 -6.63 2.64 -4.67
N LEU A 168 -5.67 2.10 -3.91
CA LEU A 168 -5.32 2.61 -2.58
C LEU A 168 -4.69 4.00 -2.65
N THR A 169 -3.73 4.19 -3.56
CA THR A 169 -3.03 5.47 -3.73
C THR A 169 -4.01 6.58 -4.06
N MET A 170 -4.91 6.36 -5.05
CA MET A 170 -5.90 7.37 -5.42
C MET A 170 -6.87 7.72 -4.27
N VAL A 171 -7.32 6.72 -3.51
CA VAL A 171 -8.21 6.95 -2.36
C VAL A 171 -7.51 7.79 -1.29
N LEU A 172 -6.29 7.43 -0.92
CA LEU A 172 -5.56 8.14 0.14
C LEU A 172 -5.18 9.55 -0.31
N ASP A 173 -4.80 9.74 -1.57
CA ASP A 173 -4.50 11.07 -2.12
C ASP A 173 -5.72 11.99 -2.08
N LEU A 174 -6.91 11.50 -2.46
CA LEU A 174 -8.14 12.28 -2.36
C LEU A 174 -8.51 12.61 -0.91
N ILE A 175 -8.30 11.67 0.01
CA ILE A 175 -8.55 11.89 1.45
C ILE A 175 -7.61 12.98 1.98
N ARG A 176 -6.31 12.90 1.68
CA ARG A 176 -5.30 13.90 2.10
C ARG A 176 -5.60 15.30 1.57
N GLN A 177 -6.21 15.40 0.39
CA GLN A 177 -6.58 16.69 -0.24
C GLN A 177 -7.95 17.21 0.17
N SER A 178 -8.77 16.39 0.86
CA SER A 178 -10.16 16.74 1.15
C SER A 178 -10.35 17.78 2.26
N ALA A 179 -9.32 18.05 3.07
CA ALA A 179 -9.38 19.00 4.17
C ALA A 179 -8.14 19.91 4.21
N PRO A 180 -8.29 21.23 4.42
CA PRO A 180 -7.17 22.13 4.59
C PRO A 180 -6.58 22.04 6.01
N PHE A 181 -5.28 22.29 6.15
CA PHE A 181 -4.64 22.46 7.46
C PHE A 181 -5.18 23.71 8.16
N ARG A 182 -5.65 23.54 9.40
CA ARG A 182 -6.06 24.64 10.29
C ARG A 182 -5.02 24.78 11.39
N LYS A 183 -4.52 26.00 11.62
CA LYS A 183 -3.57 26.27 12.70
C LYS A 183 -4.28 26.09 14.04
N GLN A 184 -3.72 25.23 14.90
CA GLN A 184 -4.20 24.97 16.24
C GLN A 184 -3.12 25.30 17.27
N THR A 185 -3.50 25.50 18.52
CA THR A 185 -2.58 25.69 19.65
C THR A 185 -2.94 24.70 20.75
N SER A 186 -1.96 23.95 21.24
CA SER A 186 -2.13 23.08 22.42
C SER A 186 -1.73 23.85 23.67
N LEU A 187 -2.55 23.75 24.72
CA LEU A 187 -2.26 24.32 26.03
C LEU A 187 -1.84 23.19 26.97
N ASN A 188 -0.70 23.35 27.64
CA ASN A 188 -0.10 22.33 28.53
C ASN A 188 0.12 20.95 27.88
N GLY A 189 0.36 20.90 26.56
CA GLY A 189 0.58 19.65 25.83
C GLY A 189 -0.68 18.80 25.63
N VAL A 190 -1.87 19.35 25.90
CA VAL A 190 -3.16 18.68 25.68
C VAL A 190 -3.92 19.40 24.57
N TYR A 191 -4.59 18.62 23.72
CA TYR A 191 -5.50 19.09 22.68
C TYR A 191 -6.61 18.06 22.49
N GLN A 192 -7.85 18.53 22.34
CA GLN A 192 -9.01 17.70 22.08
C GLN A 192 -9.93 18.40 21.09
N ASP A 193 -10.41 17.66 20.11
CA ASP A 193 -11.40 18.11 19.12
C ASP A 193 -12.29 16.91 18.74
N THR A 194 -13.47 17.17 18.19
CA THR A 194 -14.31 16.12 17.60
C THR A 194 -13.89 15.90 16.16
N GLY A 195 -13.62 14.65 15.78
CA GLY A 195 -13.26 14.32 14.39
C GLY A 195 -14.35 14.79 13.42
N GLY A 196 -14.00 15.69 12.50
CA GLY A 196 -14.92 16.22 11.49
C GLY A 196 -15.51 15.10 10.63
N ALA A 197 -16.80 15.23 10.31
CA ALA A 197 -17.57 14.31 9.46
C ALA A 197 -17.04 14.21 8.02
#